data_AF-A0A349M2J2-F1
#
_entry.id   AF-A0A349M2J2-F1
#
_cell.length_a   1.000
_cell.length_b   1.000
_cell.length_c   1.000
_cell.angle_alpha   90.00
_cell.angle_beta   90.00
_cell.angle_gamma   90.00
#
_symmetry.space_group_name_H-M   'P 1'
#
loop_
_entity.id
_entity.type
_entity.pdbx_description
1 polymer ?
#
loop_
_entity_poly.entity_id
_entity_poly.type
_entity_poly.pdbx_seq_one_letter_code
_entity_poly.pdbx_strand_id
1 'polypeptide(L)'
;AITTGASSGDVRIAWTDTRTGSWNLFYRSSTNGGASWSGETRISSYVPGYNYITPTGFGLPYGDYFQMAVDDRGSTQLAWGEAGSYAGPGNIWTAHN
;
A
#
# COMPACT_ATOMS: atom_id res chain seq x y z
N ALA A 1 5.59 4.08 3.77
CA ALA A 1 4.83 5.25 4.25
C ALA A 1 4.38 5.00 5.69
N ILE A 2 4.32 6.06 6.47
CA ILE A 2 3.85 6.04 7.85
C ILE A 2 2.95 7.26 8.07
N THR A 3 1.85 7.08 8.80
CA THR A 3 1.00 8.17 9.27
C THR A 3 0.43 7.83 10.64
N THR A 4 -0.16 8.81 11.32
CA THR A 4 -0.87 8.63 12.58
C THR A 4 -2.33 9.04 12.45
N GLY A 5 -3.20 8.41 13.24
CA GLY A 5 -4.60 8.84 13.38
C GLY A 5 -4.78 9.92 14.44
N ALA A 6 -6.04 10.24 14.76
CA ALA A 6 -6.39 11.25 15.76
C ALA A 6 -6.14 10.81 17.21
N SER A 7 -6.13 9.51 17.48
CA SER A 7 -5.94 8.95 18.81
C SER A 7 -4.47 8.72 19.14
N SER A 8 -4.08 8.95 20.39
CA SER A 8 -2.73 8.61 20.87
C SER A 8 -2.42 7.13 20.63
N GLY A 9 -1.23 6.87 20.09
CA GLY A 9 -0.78 5.51 19.78
C GLY A 9 -1.33 4.93 18.48
N ASP A 10 -2.21 5.63 17.76
CA ASP A 10 -2.65 5.24 16.42
C ASP A 10 -1.52 5.46 15.40
N VAL A 11 -0.87 4.38 14.97
CA VAL A 11 0.18 4.38 13.96
C VAL A 11 -0.21 3.47 12.81
N ARG A 12 -0.10 3.97 11.58
CA ARG A 12 -0.36 3.23 10.35
C ARG A 12 0.92 3.13 9.54
N ILE A 13 1.25 1.93 9.10
CA ILE A 13 2.37 1.70 8.18
C ILE A 13 1.89 0.95 6.97
N ALA A 14 2.47 1.28 5.84
CA ALA A 14 2.32 0.51 4.62
C ALA A 14 3.63 0.53 3.84
N TRP A 15 3.92 -0.56 3.14
CA TRP A 15 5.19 -0.77 2.47
C TRP A 15 5.03 -1.77 1.32
N THR A 16 5.95 -1.70 0.36
CA THR A 16 6.06 -2.68 -0.71
C THR A 16 7.24 -3.60 -0.46
N ASP A 17 7.07 -4.90 -0.69
CA ASP A 17 8.16 -5.86 -0.71
C ASP A 17 7.87 -7.07 -1.61
N THR A 18 8.85 -7.97 -1.74
CA THR A 18 8.83 -9.15 -2.62
C THR A 18 8.76 -10.47 -1.87
N ARG A 19 8.33 -10.49 -0.59
CA ARG A 19 8.37 -11.72 0.24
C ARG A 19 7.57 -12.89 -0.33
N THR A 20 6.59 -12.62 -1.20
CA THR A 20 5.73 -13.60 -1.85
C THR A 20 6.19 -13.97 -3.26
N GLY A 21 7.43 -13.60 -3.66
CA GLY A 21 7.99 -13.85 -4.99
C GLY A 21 7.56 -12.84 -6.06
N SER A 22 6.75 -11.84 -5.73
CA SER A 22 6.38 -10.71 -6.58
C SER A 22 6.17 -9.48 -5.69
N TRP A 23 6.28 -8.28 -6.27
CA TRP A 23 6.07 -7.04 -5.53
C TRP A 23 4.62 -6.93 -5.07
N ASN A 24 4.40 -6.64 -3.78
CA ASN A 24 3.08 -6.44 -3.22
C ASN A 24 3.07 -5.31 -2.21
N LEU A 25 1.93 -4.63 -2.11
CA LEU A 25 1.68 -3.59 -1.14
C LEU A 25 1.03 -4.19 0.11
N PHE A 26 1.63 -3.94 1.26
CA PHE A 26 1.18 -4.41 2.56
C PHE A 26 0.88 -3.26 3.51
N TYR A 27 0.02 -3.51 4.49
CA TYR A 27 -0.42 -2.56 5.50
C TYR A 27 -0.55 -3.22 6.87
N ARG A 28 -0.22 -2.46 7.92
CA ARG A 28 -0.48 -2.77 9.32
C ARG A 28 -0.78 -1.50 10.11
N SER A 29 -1.44 -1.68 11.25
CA SER A 29 -1.70 -0.60 12.20
C SER A 29 -1.35 -1.00 13.63
N SER A 30 -1.10 0.01 14.46
CA SER A 30 -0.89 -0.11 15.91
C SER A 30 -1.83 0.84 16.63
N THR A 31 -2.27 0.46 17.81
CA THR A 31 -3.06 1.29 18.74
C THR A 31 -2.28 1.64 20.01
N ASN A 32 -0.98 1.33 20.04
CA ASN A 32 -0.11 1.53 21.20
C ASN A 32 1.28 2.05 20.81
N GLY A 33 1.34 2.92 19.81
CA GLY A 33 2.57 3.62 19.42
C GLY A 33 3.62 2.73 18.77
N GLY A 34 3.20 1.63 18.15
CA GLY A 34 4.09 0.67 17.48
C GLY A 34 4.66 -0.43 18.39
N ALA A 35 4.23 -0.50 19.66
CA ALA A 35 4.67 -1.56 20.56
C ALA A 35 4.12 -2.95 20.15
N SER A 36 2.91 -3.00 19.60
CA SER A 36 2.37 -4.15 18.88
C SER A 36 1.58 -3.73 17.64
N TRP A 37 1.36 -4.67 16.73
CA TRP A 37 0.80 -4.42 15.41
C TRP A 37 -0.33 -5.40 15.09
N SER A 38 -1.32 -4.95 14.31
CA SER A 38 -2.38 -5.76 13.73
C SER A 38 -1.83 -6.91 12.88
N GLY A 39 -2.72 -7.81 12.42
CA GLY A 39 -2.40 -8.69 11.30
C GLY A 39 -1.96 -7.88 10.07
N GLU A 40 -1.13 -8.49 9.24
CA GLU A 40 -0.70 -7.91 7.96
C GLU A 40 -1.80 -8.06 6.92
N THR A 41 -2.07 -6.98 6.19
CA THR A 41 -3.03 -6.96 5.09
C THR A 41 -2.31 -6.70 3.79
N ARG A 42 -2.45 -7.59 2.81
CA ARG A 42 -2.05 -7.32 1.43
C ARG A 42 -3.12 -6.42 0.78
N ILE A 43 -2.73 -5.21 0.40
CA ILE A 43 -3.58 -4.21 -0.25
C ILE A 43 -3.60 -4.40 -1.77
N SER A 44 -2.46 -4.79 -2.36
CA SER A 44 -2.39 -5.05 -3.80
C SER A 44 -3.21 -6.29 -4.19
N SER A 45 -3.95 -6.17 -5.28
CA SER A 45 -4.74 -7.26 -5.86
C SER A 45 -4.55 -7.32 -7.37
N TYR A 46 -4.96 -8.43 -7.98
CA TYR A 46 -4.94 -8.58 -9.43
C TYR A 46 -6.00 -7.69 -10.07
N VAL A 47 -5.60 -6.97 -11.12
CA VAL A 47 -6.51 -6.12 -11.90
C VAL A 47 -6.41 -6.51 -13.39
N PRO A 48 -7.47 -7.08 -13.98
CA PRO A 48 -7.48 -7.42 -15.41
C PRO A 48 -7.22 -6.19 -16.30
N GLY A 49 -6.52 -6.41 -17.41
CA GLY A 49 -6.21 -5.35 -18.39
C GLY A 49 -4.89 -4.62 -18.15
N TYR A 50 -4.20 -4.89 -17.04
CA TYR A 50 -2.88 -4.34 -16.73
C TYR A 50 -1.82 -5.43 -16.81
N ASN A 51 -1.00 -5.39 -17.85
CA ASN A 51 -0.01 -6.44 -18.14
C ASN A 51 1.11 -6.59 -17.09
N TYR A 52 1.30 -5.58 -16.23
CA TYR A 52 2.28 -5.59 -15.15
C TYR A 52 1.72 -6.05 -13.81
N ILE A 53 0.42 -6.32 -13.72
CA ILE A 53 -0.25 -6.87 -12.54
C ILE A 53 -0.59 -8.33 -12.82
N THR A 54 -0.09 -9.22 -11.98
CA THR A 54 -0.36 -10.66 -12.06
C THR A 54 -1.19 -11.10 -10.83
N PRO A 55 -1.72 -12.32 -10.82
CA PRO A 55 -2.34 -12.90 -9.61
C PRO A 55 -1.40 -12.89 -8.39
N THR A 56 -0.08 -12.95 -8.59
CA THR A 56 0.90 -13.01 -7.50
C THR A 56 1.40 -11.64 -7.06
N GLY A 57 1.22 -10.57 -7.84
CA GLY A 57 1.61 -9.20 -7.50
C GLY A 57 2.02 -8.37 -8.72
N PHE A 58 2.77 -7.30 -8.49
CA PHE A 58 3.38 -6.51 -9.56
C PHE A 58 4.67 -7.16 -10.05
N GLY A 59 4.93 -7.06 -11.35
CA GLY A 59 6.17 -7.58 -11.95
C GLY A 59 7.40 -6.77 -11.55
N LEU A 60 7.29 -5.44 -11.54
CA LEU A 60 8.37 -4.49 -11.23
C LEU A 60 7.74 -3.27 -10.52
N PRO A 61 8.43 -2.62 -9.58
CA PRO A 61 7.90 -1.48 -8.84
C PRO A 61 8.21 -0.19 -9.62
N TYR A 62 7.60 -0.02 -10.79
CA TYR A 62 7.81 1.19 -11.60
C TYR A 62 6.70 2.19 -11.32
N GLY A 63 6.89 2.98 -10.26
CA GLY A 63 5.87 3.95 -9.85
C GLY A 63 5.98 4.40 -8.40
N ASP A 64 7.19 4.60 -7.88
CA ASP A 64 7.55 4.85 -6.47
C ASP A 64 6.80 5.98 -5.73
N TYR A 65 5.85 6.65 -6.38
CA TYR A 65 4.86 7.50 -5.74
C TYR A 65 4.02 6.66 -4.80
N PHE A 66 4.20 6.89 -3.50
CA PHE A 66 3.51 6.15 -2.46
C PHE A 66 3.13 7.08 -1.30
N GLN A 67 1.83 7.23 -1.07
CA GLN A 67 1.30 8.11 -0.03
C GLN A 67 0.19 7.44 0.77
N MET A 68 0.13 7.78 2.05
CA MET A 68 -0.90 7.36 2.99
C MET A 68 -1.34 8.55 3.84
N ALA A 69 -2.63 8.66 4.11
CA ALA A 69 -3.22 9.64 5.02
C ALA A 69 -4.33 8.96 5.86
N VAL A 70 -4.79 9.65 6.91
CA VAL A 70 -5.98 9.27 7.67
C VAL A 70 -6.97 10.43 7.58
N ASP A 71 -8.23 10.16 7.23
CA ASP A 71 -9.27 11.18 7.14
C ASP A 71 -9.93 11.49 8.49
N ASP A 72 -10.90 12.41 8.49
CA ASP A 72 -11.61 12.87 9.69
C ASP A 72 -12.53 11.80 10.30
N ARG A 73 -12.80 10.71 9.58
CA ARG A 73 -13.55 9.55 10.07
C ARG A 73 -12.63 8.44 10.60
N GLY A 74 -11.31 8.63 10.54
CA GLY A 74 -10.33 7.63 10.93
C GLY A 74 -10.05 6.58 9.86
N SER A 75 -10.58 6.74 8.64
CA SER A 75 -10.30 5.84 7.52
C SER A 75 -8.93 6.13 6.94
N THR A 76 -8.19 5.06 6.65
CA THR A 76 -6.89 5.13 5.98
C THR A 76 -7.10 5.31 4.49
N GLN A 77 -6.42 6.28 3.91
CA GLN A 77 -6.44 6.59 2.48
C GLN A 77 -5.05 6.33 1.91
N LEU A 78 -4.94 5.47 0.90
CA LEU A 78 -3.68 5.10 0.25
C LEU A 78 -3.74 5.43 -1.24
N ALA A 79 -2.63 5.96 -1.76
CA ALA A 79 -2.40 6.12 -3.19
C ALA A 79 -1.00 5.62 -3.55
N TRP A 80 -0.88 4.83 -4.62
CA TRP A 80 0.41 4.33 -5.08
C TRP A 80 0.49 4.22 -6.60
N GLY A 81 1.67 4.48 -7.17
CA GLY A 81 1.92 4.33 -8.59
C GLY A 81 2.45 2.95 -8.93
N GLU A 82 2.00 2.37 -10.04
CA GLU A 82 2.62 1.18 -10.62
C GLU A 82 2.50 1.18 -12.14
N ALA A 83 3.50 0.64 -12.81
CA ALA A 83 3.59 0.56 -14.27
C ALA A 83 4.42 -0.66 -14.71
N GLY A 84 4.28 -1.01 -15.99
CA GLY A 84 5.13 -2.04 -16.60
C GLY A 84 6.52 -1.56 -17.01
N SER A 85 6.77 -0.24 -17.02
CA SER A 85 8.03 0.36 -17.46
C SER A 85 8.21 1.76 -16.88
N TYR A 86 9.46 2.15 -16.63
CA TYR A 86 9.82 3.53 -16.27
C TYR A 86 9.48 4.55 -17.37
N ALA A 87 9.32 4.10 -18.62
CA ALA A 87 8.97 4.95 -19.75
C ALA A 87 7.48 5.35 -19.78
N GLY A 88 6.65 4.68 -18.98
CA GLY A 88 5.20 4.90 -18.94
C GLY A 88 4.44 4.40 -20.18
N PRO A 89 3.12 4.64 -20.24
CA PRO A 89 2.32 5.24 -19.17
C PRO A 89 2.23 4.32 -17.94
N GLY A 90 2.00 4.93 -16.77
CA GLY A 90 1.74 4.22 -15.52
C GLY A 90 0.36 4.56 -14.97
N ASN A 91 -0.02 3.91 -13.87
CA ASN A 91 -1.31 4.14 -13.22
C ASN A 91 -1.12 4.54 -11.77
N ILE A 92 -2.03 5.37 -11.28
CA ILE A 92 -2.20 5.62 -9.85
C ILE A 92 -3.36 4.76 -9.36
N TRP A 93 -3.07 3.96 -8.35
CA TRP A 93 -4.01 3.10 -7.64
C TRP A 93 -4.37 3.73 -6.31
N THR A 94 -5.57 3.46 -5.83
CA THR A 94 -6.05 3.95 -4.54
C THR A 94 -6.73 2.84 -3.75
N ALA A 95 -6.62 2.87 -2.43
CA ALA A 95 -7.34 1.98 -1.52
C ALA A 95 -7.75 2.73 -0.25
N HIS A 96 -8.82 2.28 0.38
CA HIS A 96 -9.30 2.79 1.66
C HIS A 96 -9.98 1.69 2.48
N ASN A 97 -10.25 1.96 3.75
CA ASN A 97 -10.98 1.07 4.65
C ASN A 97 -12.19 1.74 5.33
#